data_AF-A0A0D8JDJ8-F1
#
_entry.id   AF-A0A0D8JDJ8-F1
#
_cell.length_a   1.000
_cell.length_b   1.000
_cell.length_c   1.000
_cell.angle_alpha   90.00
_cell.angle_beta   90.00
_cell.angle_gamma   90.00
#
_symmetry.space_group_name_H-M   'P 1'
#
loop_
_entity.id
_entity.type
_entity.pdbx_description
1 polymer ?
#
loop_
_entity_poly.entity_id
_entity_poly.type
_entity_poly.pdbx_seq_one_letter_code
_entity_poly.pdbx_strand_id
1 'polypeptide(L)'
;MGNWSEQLHNKIDEQLQGGNDKDLRFFRIDEFKRNISRVDEFSNSCPECKKEQINITEAVNNIAQAVNHVGKPRREYDRLITRLSKHMQKEHGFYAPYYFTYLISFFGIIGGSVLGYLLMQLNADIKLELFLIGFSIGLLPTYIWGHLKDKKLRKEKRLM
;
A
#
# COMPACT_ATOMS: atom_id res chain seq x y z
N MET A 1 -8.64 18.21 18.52
CA MET A 1 -7.49 18.26 17.59
C MET A 1 -8.00 17.65 16.30
N GLY A 2 -8.28 18.44 15.26
CA GLY A 2 -8.97 17.93 14.07
C GLY A 2 -9.56 19.05 13.25
N ASN A 3 -8.71 19.81 12.56
CA ASN A 3 -9.19 20.84 11.63
C ASN A 3 -8.22 20.96 10.44
N TRP A 4 -6.95 20.59 10.61
CA TRP A 4 -5.98 20.65 9.51
C TRP A 4 -6.32 19.67 8.38
N SER A 5 -6.56 18.39 8.69
CA SER A 5 -6.94 17.42 7.65
C SER A 5 -8.27 17.75 6.98
N GLU A 6 -9.29 18.15 7.74
CA GLU A 6 -10.60 18.57 7.22
C GLU A 6 -10.50 19.81 6.32
N GLN A 7 -9.74 20.83 6.73
CA GLN A 7 -9.50 22.02 5.91
C GLN A 7 -8.85 21.67 4.57
N LEU A 8 -7.86 20.77 4.58
CA LEU A 8 -7.20 20.35 3.35
C LEU A 8 -8.09 19.48 2.48
N HIS A 9 -8.92 18.61 3.06
CA HIS A 9 -9.90 17.83 2.30
C HIS A 9 -10.88 18.74 1.58
N ASN A 10 -11.48 19.71 2.28
CA ASN A 10 -12.40 20.68 1.70
C ASN A 10 -11.72 21.47 0.58
N LYS A 11 -10.47 21.92 0.79
CA LYS A 11 -9.71 22.65 -0.22
C LYS A 11 -9.44 21.81 -1.48
N ILE A 12 -9.14 20.51 -1.33
CA ILE A 12 -9.00 19.60 -2.47
C ILE A 12 -10.33 19.47 -3.21
N ASP A 13 -11.43 19.28 -2.48
CA ASP A 13 -12.77 19.13 -3.07
C ASP A 13 -13.21 20.37 -3.83
N GLU A 14 -12.96 21.56 -3.30
CA GLU A 14 -13.23 22.83 -3.97
C GLU A 14 -12.37 22.99 -5.24
N GLN A 15 -11.06 22.72 -5.16
CA GLN A 15 -10.16 22.89 -6.31
C GLN A 15 -10.39 21.87 -7.44
N LEU A 16 -10.91 20.70 -7.11
CA LEU A 16 -11.17 19.62 -8.07
C LEU A 16 -12.66 19.44 -8.36
N GLN A 17 -13.50 20.40 -7.95
CA GLN A 17 -14.93 20.38 -8.18
C GLN A 17 -15.23 20.28 -9.68
N GLY A 18 -16.10 19.33 -10.06
CA GLY A 18 -16.43 19.05 -11.46
C GLY A 18 -15.46 18.11 -12.18
N GLY A 19 -14.41 17.62 -11.50
CA GLY A 19 -13.59 16.52 -12.00
C GLY A 19 -14.37 15.21 -12.09
N ASN A 20 -14.10 14.40 -13.12
CA ASN A 20 -14.71 13.07 -13.26
C ASN A 20 -14.06 12.08 -12.30
N ASP A 21 -14.85 11.19 -11.68
CA ASP A 21 -14.42 10.08 -10.82
C ASP A 21 -13.27 9.24 -11.41
N LYS A 22 -13.22 9.09 -12.73
CA LYS A 22 -12.12 8.36 -13.39
C LYS A 22 -10.79 9.08 -13.22
N ASP A 23 -10.78 10.40 -13.36
CA ASP A 23 -9.58 11.22 -13.23
C ASP A 23 -9.16 11.28 -11.77
N LEU A 24 -10.09 11.53 -10.84
CA LEU A 24 -9.82 11.54 -9.40
C LEU A 24 -9.19 10.22 -8.92
N ARG A 25 -9.65 9.07 -9.46
CA ARG A 25 -9.04 7.76 -9.22
C ARG A 25 -7.67 7.62 -9.86
N PHE A 26 -7.49 8.03 -11.11
CA PHE A 26 -6.20 8.00 -11.79
C PHE A 26 -5.14 8.81 -11.04
N PHE A 27 -5.53 9.96 -10.50
CA PHE A 27 -4.68 10.85 -9.72
C PHE A 27 -4.56 10.45 -8.24
N ARG A 28 -5.21 9.36 -7.79
CA ARG A 28 -5.13 8.82 -6.42
C ARG A 28 -5.52 9.86 -5.35
N ILE A 29 -6.48 10.72 -5.66
CA ILE A 29 -6.93 11.79 -4.75
C ILE A 29 -7.40 11.22 -3.41
N ASP A 30 -8.16 10.12 -3.43
CA ASP A 30 -8.65 9.48 -2.21
C ASP A 30 -7.52 8.94 -1.33
N GLU A 31 -6.48 8.36 -1.95
CA GLU A 31 -5.32 7.87 -1.22
C GLU A 31 -4.55 9.03 -0.58
N PHE A 32 -4.40 10.13 -1.30
CA PHE A 32 -3.80 11.33 -0.76
C PHE A 32 -4.59 11.85 0.44
N LYS A 33 -5.91 12.01 0.33
CA LYS A 33 -6.78 12.41 1.45
C LYS A 33 -6.67 11.48 2.65
N ARG A 34 -6.69 10.16 2.45
CA ARG A 34 -6.48 9.19 3.54
C ARG A 34 -5.13 9.41 4.24
N ASN A 35 -4.07 9.63 3.48
CA ASN A 35 -2.74 9.90 4.04
C ASN A 35 -2.67 11.25 4.77
N ILE A 36 -3.40 12.29 4.31
CA ILE A 36 -3.53 13.56 5.05
C ILE A 36 -4.14 13.32 6.43
N SER A 37 -5.24 12.57 6.52
CA SER A 37 -5.88 12.26 7.82
C SER A 37 -4.94 11.48 8.75
N ARG A 38 -4.21 10.49 8.21
CA ARG A 38 -3.22 9.73 8.98
C ARG A 38 -2.06 10.61 9.46
N VAL A 39 -1.56 11.50 8.61
CA VAL A 39 -0.50 12.44 9.01
C VAL A 39 -0.99 13.35 10.13
N ASP A 40 -2.23 13.85 10.06
CA ASP A 40 -2.82 14.66 11.12
C ASP A 40 -2.87 13.89 12.45
N GLU A 41 -3.35 12.64 12.40
CA GLU A 41 -3.41 11.71 13.54
C GLU A 41 -2.04 11.48 14.19
N PHE A 42 -1.00 11.21 13.40
CA PHE A 42 0.34 10.87 13.91
C PHE A 42 1.26 12.07 14.10
N SER A 43 0.88 13.28 13.68
CA SER A 43 1.75 14.47 13.70
C SER A 43 2.24 14.85 15.10
N ASN A 44 1.49 14.50 16.14
CA ASN A 44 1.88 14.76 17.54
C ASN A 44 2.94 13.79 18.07
N SER A 45 3.06 12.60 17.48
CA SER A 45 3.94 11.52 17.95
C SER A 45 5.03 11.12 16.96
N CYS A 46 4.98 11.59 15.71
CA CYS A 46 5.94 11.27 14.66
C CYS A 46 6.51 12.56 14.03
N PRO A 47 7.80 12.88 14.25
CA PRO A 47 8.44 14.08 13.71
C PRO A 47 8.42 14.17 12.18
N GLU A 48 8.55 13.03 11.49
CA GLU A 48 8.45 12.98 10.02
C GLU A 48 7.03 13.32 9.55
N CYS A 49 5.99 12.78 10.18
CA CYS A 49 4.60 13.19 9.90
C CYS A 49 4.41 14.69 10.13
N LYS A 50 4.96 15.23 11.23
CA LYS A 50 4.88 16.67 11.51
C LYS A 50 5.52 17.52 10.42
N LYS A 51 6.69 17.11 9.93
CA LYS A 51 7.41 17.77 8.83
C LYS A 51 6.65 17.66 7.51
N GLU A 52 6.07 16.51 7.21
CA GLU A 52 5.31 16.28 5.98
C GLU A 52 4.04 17.14 5.87
N GLN A 53 3.50 17.67 6.98
CA GLN A 53 2.39 18.63 6.93
C GLN A 53 2.71 19.84 6.04
N ILE A 54 3.96 20.29 5.97
CA ILE A 54 4.39 21.41 5.13
C ILE A 54 4.28 21.01 3.65
N ASN A 55 4.89 19.88 3.27
CA ASN A 55 4.88 19.39 1.88
C ASN A 55 3.47 19.07 1.39
N ILE A 56 2.64 18.49 2.28
CA ILE A 56 1.24 18.22 1.98
C ILE A 56 0.49 19.52 1.72
N THR A 57 0.66 20.53 2.58
CA THR A 57 -0.02 21.82 2.41
C THR A 57 0.36 22.48 1.09
N GLU A 58 1.65 22.45 0.73
CA GLU A 58 2.14 22.95 -0.56
C GLU A 58 1.56 22.17 -1.75
N ALA A 59 1.50 20.84 -1.66
CA ALA A 59 0.91 20.01 -2.71
C ALA A 59 -0.59 20.27 -2.88
N VAL A 60 -1.34 20.46 -1.78
CA VAL A 60 -2.77 20.82 -1.83
C VAL A 60 -2.97 22.20 -2.47
N ASN A 61 -2.10 23.17 -2.18
CA ASN A 61 -2.20 24.49 -2.80
C ASN A 61 -2.04 24.44 -4.34
N ASN A 62 -1.33 23.43 -4.86
CA ASN A 62 -1.04 23.26 -6.28
C ASN A 62 -1.76 22.03 -6.90
N ILE A 63 -2.77 21.46 -6.24
CA ILE A 63 -3.34 20.16 -6.65
C ILE A 63 -4.03 20.24 -8.02
N ALA A 64 -4.73 21.34 -8.31
CA ALA A 64 -5.36 21.55 -9.61
C ALA A 64 -4.34 21.58 -10.76
N GLN A 65 -3.13 22.12 -10.53
CA GLN A 65 -2.07 22.07 -11.53
C GLN A 65 -1.52 20.66 -11.72
N ALA A 66 -1.32 19.92 -10.62
CA ALA A 66 -0.82 18.55 -10.66
C ALA A 66 -1.80 17.57 -11.33
N VAL A 67 -3.10 17.83 -11.25
CA VAL A 67 -4.16 17.02 -11.88
C VAL A 67 -4.35 17.40 -13.35
N ASN A 68 -4.42 18.70 -13.68
CA ASN A 68 -4.77 19.13 -15.03
C ASN A 68 -3.58 19.20 -16.00
N HIS A 69 -2.35 19.24 -15.51
CA HIS A 69 -1.16 19.42 -16.35
C HIS A 69 -0.13 18.31 -16.13
N VAL A 70 0.32 17.71 -17.23
CA VAL A 70 1.44 16.77 -17.22
C VAL A 70 2.74 17.58 -17.07
N GLY A 71 3.56 17.27 -16.07
CA GLY A 71 4.81 18.00 -15.87
C GLY A 71 5.44 17.80 -14.50
N LYS A 72 6.29 18.77 -14.11
CA LYS A 72 6.96 18.79 -12.81
C LYS A 72 5.98 18.73 -11.62
N PRO A 73 4.88 19.51 -11.58
CA PRO A 73 3.91 19.45 -10.47
C PRO A 73 3.31 18.06 -10.28
N ARG A 74 2.93 17.40 -11.39
CA ARG A 74 2.42 16.02 -11.37
C ARG A 74 3.41 15.03 -10.76
N ARG A 75 4.68 15.10 -11.19
CA ARG A 75 5.74 14.19 -10.70
C ARG A 75 6.04 14.40 -9.22
N GLU A 76 6.03 15.65 -8.75
CA GLU A 76 6.26 15.99 -7.35
C GLU A 76 5.13 15.47 -6.46
N TYR A 77 3.88 15.64 -6.90
CA TYR A 77 2.71 15.09 -6.23
C TYR A 77 2.74 13.55 -6.16
N ASP A 78 3.04 12.85 -7.26
CA ASP A 78 3.15 11.38 -7.25
C ASP A 78 4.27 10.87 -6.33
N ARG A 79 5.41 11.57 -6.32
CA ARG A 79 6.51 11.27 -5.39
C ARG A 79 6.10 11.49 -3.95
N LEU A 80 5.36 12.56 -3.65
CA LEU A 80 4.83 12.82 -2.32
C LEU A 80 3.89 11.69 -1.87
N ILE A 81 2.87 11.32 -2.64
CA ILE A 81 1.96 10.22 -2.27
C ILE A 81 2.74 8.93 -2.02
N THR A 82 3.70 8.61 -2.90
CA THR A 82 4.52 7.40 -2.77
C THR A 82 5.39 7.43 -1.52
N ARG A 83 5.97 8.58 -1.18
CA ARG A 83 6.78 8.77 0.03
C ARG A 83 5.92 8.64 1.29
N LEU A 84 4.75 9.30 1.32
CA LEU A 84 3.79 9.21 2.42
C LEU A 84 3.34 7.76 2.65
N SER A 85 2.99 7.07 1.57
CA SER A 85 2.56 5.67 1.64
C SER A 85 3.66 4.77 2.21
N LYS A 86 4.90 4.92 1.73
CA LYS A 86 6.05 4.17 2.27
C LYS A 86 6.29 4.46 3.75
N HIS A 87 6.16 5.72 4.16
CA HIS A 87 6.29 6.12 5.56
C HIS A 87 5.18 5.50 6.42
N MET A 88 3.92 5.61 6.00
CA MET A 88 2.77 5.00 6.68
C MET A 88 2.91 3.48 6.81
N GLN A 89 3.47 2.82 5.81
CA GLN A 89 3.74 1.39 5.87
C GLN A 89 4.85 1.04 6.86
N LYS A 90 5.97 1.75 6.82
CA LYS A 90 7.16 1.42 7.62
C LYS A 90 7.03 1.81 9.08
N GLU A 91 6.54 3.02 9.35
CA GLU A 91 6.52 3.61 10.70
C GLU A 91 5.17 3.38 11.40
N HIS A 92 4.07 3.30 10.64
CA HIS A 92 2.72 3.25 11.22
C HIS A 92 1.96 1.95 10.91
N GLY A 93 2.56 1.02 10.16
CA GLY A 93 2.01 -0.30 9.91
C GLY A 93 0.75 -0.32 9.01
N PHE A 94 0.60 0.66 8.11
CA PHE A 94 -0.46 0.64 7.10
C PHE A 94 -0.01 -0.11 5.85
N TYR A 95 -0.69 -1.21 5.52
CA TYR A 95 -0.29 -2.06 4.41
C TYR A 95 -1.34 -2.05 3.30
N ALA A 96 -0.88 -2.25 2.06
CA ALA A 96 -1.77 -2.51 0.95
C ALA A 96 -2.59 -3.79 1.20
N PRO A 97 -3.81 -3.90 0.64
CA PRO A 97 -4.58 -5.14 0.70
C PRO A 97 -3.77 -6.35 0.23
N TYR A 98 -3.88 -7.46 0.96
CA TYR A 98 -3.22 -8.74 0.66
C TYR A 98 -1.68 -8.72 0.70
N TYR A 99 -1.06 -7.69 1.31
CA TYR A 99 0.39 -7.54 1.36
C TYR A 99 1.09 -8.78 1.94
N PHE A 100 0.67 -9.26 3.12
CA PHE A 100 1.33 -10.40 3.76
C PHE A 100 0.96 -11.73 3.08
N THR A 101 -0.27 -11.85 2.58
CA THR A 101 -0.70 -13.00 1.77
C THR A 101 0.24 -13.19 0.60
N TYR A 102 0.49 -12.15 -0.21
CA TYR A 102 1.38 -12.27 -1.37
C TYR A 102 2.85 -12.41 -0.99
N LEU A 103 3.33 -11.62 -0.03
CA LEU A 103 4.74 -11.66 0.36
C LEU A 103 5.13 -13.04 0.91
N ILE A 104 4.35 -13.60 1.84
CA ILE A 104 4.66 -14.88 2.47
C ILE A 104 4.42 -16.02 1.49
N SER A 105 3.35 -15.97 0.67
CA SER A 105 3.11 -17.00 -0.36
C SER A 105 4.22 -17.03 -1.41
N PHE A 106 4.80 -15.89 -1.79
CA PHE A 106 5.93 -15.84 -2.71
C PHE A 106 7.13 -16.64 -2.19
N PHE A 107 7.52 -16.43 -0.93
CA PHE A 107 8.59 -17.23 -0.32
C PHE A 107 8.18 -18.70 -0.11
N GLY A 108 6.91 -18.96 0.18
CA GLY A 108 6.36 -20.31 0.24
C GLY A 108 6.44 -21.05 -1.08
N ILE A 109 6.15 -20.39 -2.20
CA ILE A 109 6.28 -20.92 -3.56
C ILE A 109 7.74 -21.24 -3.86
N ILE A 110 8.67 -20.33 -3.56
CA ILE A 110 10.11 -20.56 -3.78
C ILE A 110 10.57 -21.77 -2.95
N GLY A 111 10.31 -21.76 -1.65
CA GLY A 111 10.71 -22.85 -0.76
C GLY A 111 10.07 -24.19 -1.13
N GLY A 112 8.77 -24.19 -1.45
CA GLY A 112 8.02 -25.36 -1.89
C GLY A 112 8.51 -25.90 -3.24
N SER A 113 8.89 -25.03 -4.17
CA SER A 113 9.45 -25.44 -5.47
C SER A 113 10.83 -26.08 -5.31
N VAL A 114 11.67 -25.53 -4.43
CA VAL A 114 12.98 -26.13 -4.09
C VAL A 114 12.77 -27.49 -3.42
N LEU A 115 11.87 -27.60 -2.45
CA LEU A 115 11.51 -28.87 -1.81
C LEU A 115 10.99 -29.87 -2.84
N GLY A 116 10.06 -29.46 -3.70
CA GLY A 116 9.50 -30.29 -4.77
C GLY A 116 10.58 -30.82 -5.71
N TYR A 117 11.53 -29.96 -6.11
CA TYR A 117 12.66 -30.36 -6.94
C TYR A 117 13.56 -31.41 -6.26
N LEU A 118 13.79 -31.30 -4.94
CA LEU A 118 14.52 -32.30 -4.17
C LEU A 118 13.75 -33.63 -4.08
N LEU A 119 12.43 -33.56 -3.88
CA LEU A 119 11.57 -34.75 -3.82
C LEU A 119 11.56 -35.50 -5.16
N MET A 120 11.60 -34.81 -6.31
CA MET A 120 11.69 -35.44 -7.64
C MET A 120 12.88 -36.40 -7.78
N GLN A 121 13.95 -36.23 -7.00
CA GLN A 121 15.13 -37.09 -7.06
C GLN A 121 14.90 -38.46 -6.39
N LEU A 122 13.81 -38.61 -5.62
CA LEU A 122 13.51 -39.84 -4.87
C LEU A 122 12.86 -40.92 -5.75
N ASN A 123 12.05 -40.53 -6.74
CA ASN A 123 11.38 -41.48 -7.62
C ASN A 123 11.18 -40.87 -9.01
N ALA A 124 11.69 -41.58 -10.03
CA ALA A 124 11.69 -41.11 -11.40
C ALA A 124 10.32 -41.20 -12.09
N ASP A 125 9.43 -42.09 -11.63
CA ASP A 125 8.14 -42.37 -12.26
C ASP A 125 7.07 -41.37 -11.83
N ILE A 126 7.21 -40.76 -10.65
CA ILE A 126 6.24 -39.82 -10.05
C ILE A 126 6.83 -38.43 -9.80
N LYS A 127 7.74 -37.98 -10.66
CA LYS A 127 8.46 -36.71 -10.50
C LYS A 127 7.52 -35.52 -10.38
N LEU A 128 6.52 -35.42 -11.27
CA LEU A 128 5.62 -34.28 -11.30
C LEU A 128 4.77 -34.22 -10.03
N GLU A 129 4.27 -35.36 -9.57
CA GLU A 129 3.49 -35.51 -8.34
C GLU A 129 4.31 -35.07 -7.13
N LEU A 130 5.56 -35.52 -7.03
CA LEU A 130 6.48 -35.14 -5.96
C LEU A 130 6.81 -33.64 -5.96
N PHE A 131 6.97 -33.05 -7.15
CA PHE A 131 7.12 -31.61 -7.29
C PHE A 131 5.89 -30.85 -6.80
N LEU A 132 4.69 -31.26 -7.24
CA LEU A 132 3.42 -30.64 -6.87
C LEU A 132 3.12 -30.76 -5.38
N ILE A 133 3.50 -31.87 -4.75
CA ILE A 133 3.43 -32.04 -3.29
C ILE A 133 4.31 -30.99 -2.60
N GLY A 134 5.59 -30.88 -2.98
CA GLY A 134 6.50 -29.88 -2.40
C GLY A 134 5.98 -28.45 -2.59
N PHE A 135 5.52 -28.11 -3.80
CA PHE A 135 4.92 -26.83 -4.12
C PHE A 135 3.70 -26.53 -3.23
N SER A 136 2.79 -27.50 -3.08
CA SER A 136 1.56 -27.35 -2.29
C SER A 136 1.85 -27.19 -0.79
N ILE A 137 2.83 -27.94 -0.27
CA ILE A 137 3.30 -27.82 1.11
C ILE A 137 3.91 -26.44 1.36
N GLY A 138 4.61 -25.86 0.38
CA GLY A 138 5.13 -24.51 0.48
C GLY A 138 4.03 -23.43 0.42
N LEU A 139 3.10 -23.55 -0.53
CA LEU A 139 2.09 -22.53 -0.82
C LEU A 139 0.95 -22.49 0.21
N LEU A 140 0.32 -23.62 0.53
CA LEU A 140 -0.94 -23.61 1.29
C LEU A 140 -0.77 -23.08 2.72
N PRO A 141 0.22 -23.52 3.52
CA PRO A 141 0.40 -23.01 4.87
C PRO A 141 0.79 -21.53 4.88
N THR A 142 1.63 -21.10 3.94
CA THR A 142 2.09 -19.70 3.85
C THR A 142 0.99 -18.76 3.40
N TYR A 143 0.12 -19.20 2.49
CA TYR A 143 -1.07 -18.47 2.08
C TYR A 143 -2.03 -18.26 3.26
N ILE A 144 -2.34 -19.33 4.00
CA ILE A 144 -3.21 -19.25 5.19
C ILE A 144 -2.61 -18.30 6.22
N TRP A 145 -1.32 -18.41 6.49
CA TRP A 145 -0.65 -17.55 7.46
C TRP A 145 -0.66 -16.07 7.05
N GLY A 146 -0.37 -15.77 5.78
CA GLY A 146 -0.45 -14.41 5.25
C GLY A 146 -1.87 -13.86 5.30
N HIS A 147 -2.87 -14.67 4.96
CA HIS A 147 -4.28 -14.27 5.06
C HIS A 147 -4.70 -13.91 6.48
N LEU A 148 -4.24 -14.68 7.49
CA LEU A 148 -4.51 -14.40 8.89
C LEU A 148 -3.92 -13.04 9.32
N LYS A 149 -2.70 -12.72 8.87
CA LYS A 149 -2.08 -11.40 9.13
C LYS A 149 -2.86 -10.27 8.47
N ASP A 150 -3.21 -10.41 7.20
CA ASP A 150 -3.99 -9.38 6.49
C ASP A 150 -5.42 -9.23 7.06
N LYS A 151 -6.02 -10.32 7.55
CA LYS A 151 -7.30 -10.26 8.27
C LYS A 151 -7.19 -9.47 9.56
N LYS A 152 -6.08 -9.59 10.30
CA LYS A 152 -5.82 -8.79 11.50
C LYS A 152 -5.70 -7.30 11.16
N LEU A 153 -4.94 -6.94 10.12
CA LEU A 153 -4.79 -5.55 9.67
C LEU A 153 -6.12 -4.92 9.23
N ARG A 154 -6.96 -5.70 8.55
CA ARG A 154 -8.32 -5.27 8.19
C ARG A 154 -9.18 -4.97 9.42
N LYS A 155 -9.13 -5.83 10.44
CA LYS A 155 -9.83 -5.60 11.71
C LYS A 155 -9.33 -4.36 12.44
N GLU A 156 -8.03 -4.09 12.36
CA GLU A 156 -7.37 -2.92 12.96
C GLU A 156 -7.52 -1.63 12.12
N LYS A 157 -8.22 -1.67 10.97
CA LYS A 157 -8.35 -0.54 10.01
C LYS A 157 -7.00 0.01 9.52
N ARG A 158 -5.98 -0.85 9.42
CA ARG A 158 -4.62 -0.52 8.96
C ARG A 158 -4.37 -0.86 7.49
N LEU A 159 -5.41 -0.73 6.67
CA LEU A 159 -5.26 -0.82 5.21
C LEU A 159 -4.91 0.55 4.65
N MET A 160 -4.06 0.57 3.60
CA MET A 160 -3.64 1.78 2.89
C MET A 160 -4.73 2.36 1.99
#